data_AF-A0A2V3HZ31-F1
#
_entry.id   AF-A0A2V3HZ31-F1
#
_cell.length_a   1.000
_cell.length_b   1.000
_cell.length_c   1.000
_cell.angle_alpha   90.00
_cell.angle_beta   90.00
_cell.angle_gamma   90.00
#
_symmetry.space_group_name_H-M   'P 1'
#
loop_
_entity.id
_entity.type
_entity.pdbx_description
1 polymer ?
#
loop_
_entity_poly.entity_id
_entity_poly.type
_entity_poly.pdbx_seq_one_letter_code
_entity_poly.pdbx_strand_id
1 'polypeptide(L)'
;MLPLGLGEIDCILCGSKVRVEHAATRRQWREEKLACPSCSKVLVAGVEERPARIRCSSCDNEINITAKAVKVELTCPACERRLRIQPRPGSRELTCPACEEEFRVTF
;
A
#
# COMPACT_ATOMS: atom_id res chain seq x y z
N MET A 1 14.91 -4.93 -2.80
CA MET A 1 13.79 -4.37 -3.59
C MET A 1 13.83 -2.84 -3.67
N LEU A 2 13.08 -2.22 -4.60
CA LEU A 2 12.72 -0.79 -4.54
C LEU A 2 11.57 -0.57 -3.54
N PRO A 3 11.41 0.64 -2.98
CA PRO A 3 10.20 0.98 -2.25
C PRO A 3 8.95 0.76 -3.11
N LEU A 4 7.85 0.37 -2.46
CA LEU A 4 6.60 0.09 -3.14
C LEU A 4 5.87 1.39 -3.49
N GLY A 5 5.40 1.50 -4.72
CA GLY A 5 4.63 2.64 -5.21
C GLY A 5 4.44 2.60 -6.72
N LEU A 6 3.67 3.54 -7.25
CA LEU A 6 3.69 3.91 -8.66
C LEU A 6 4.22 5.34 -8.76
N GLY A 7 4.72 5.70 -9.95
CA GLY A 7 5.31 7.01 -10.21
C GLY A 7 6.82 7.01 -9.99
N GLU A 8 7.37 8.17 -9.64
CA GLU A 8 8.79 8.31 -9.33
C GLU A 8 9.08 7.86 -7.91
N ILE A 9 10.02 6.92 -7.78
CA ILE A 9 10.42 6.33 -6.52
C ILE A 9 11.94 6.45 -6.39
N ASP A 10 12.39 7.03 -5.29
CA ASP A 10 13.79 7.04 -4.92
C ASP A 10 14.15 5.73 -4.22
N CYS A 11 15.21 5.07 -4.68
CA CYS A 11 15.76 3.92 -3.98
C CYS A 11 16.33 4.37 -2.63
N ILE A 12 15.74 3.93 -1.52
CA ILE A 12 16.22 4.30 -0.17
C ILE A 12 17.62 3.77 0.17
N LEU A 13 18.16 2.82 -0.63
CA LEU A 13 19.47 2.22 -0.40
C LEU A 13 20.60 2.93 -1.16
N CYS A 14 20.32 3.47 -2.36
CA CYS A 14 21.35 4.07 -3.22
C CYS A 14 20.99 5.45 -3.81
N GLY A 15 19.77 5.95 -3.59
CA GLY A 15 19.29 7.23 -4.10
C GLY A 15 18.90 7.26 -5.58
N SER A 16 19.00 6.14 -6.30
CA SER A 16 18.60 6.08 -7.71
C SER A 16 17.11 6.36 -7.89
N LYS A 17 16.77 7.22 -8.87
CA LYS A 17 15.40 7.51 -9.28
C LYS A 17 14.89 6.44 -10.24
N VAL A 18 13.77 5.81 -9.91
CA VAL A 18 13.13 4.81 -10.76
C VAL A 18 11.68 5.21 -10.97
N ARG A 19 11.23 5.16 -12.23
CA ARG A 19 9.83 5.36 -12.57
C ARG A 19 9.12 4.02 -12.70
N VAL A 20 8.16 3.76 -11.81
CA VAL A 20 7.39 2.52 -11.76
C VAL A 20 5.98 2.76 -12.33
N GLU A 21 5.69 2.09 -13.43
CA GLU A 21 4.43 2.19 -14.15
C GLU A 21 3.74 0.82 -14.21
N HIS A 22 2.48 0.75 -13.79
CA HIS A 22 1.69 -0.48 -13.85
C HIS A 22 0.24 -0.19 -14.25
N ALA A 23 -0.07 -0.48 -15.52
CA ALA A 23 -1.35 -0.12 -16.14
C ALA A 23 -2.56 -0.71 -15.40
N ALA A 24 -2.46 -1.95 -14.90
CA ALA A 24 -3.57 -2.58 -14.19
C ALA A 24 -3.87 -1.89 -12.85
N THR A 25 -2.84 -1.42 -12.13
CA THR A 25 -3.05 -0.67 -10.88
C THR A 25 -3.70 0.68 -11.14
N ARG A 26 -3.26 1.41 -12.18
CA ARG A 26 -3.90 2.68 -12.57
C ARG A 26 -5.35 2.48 -12.98
N ARG A 27 -5.64 1.44 -13.77
CA ARG A 27 -7.02 1.08 -14.13
C ARG A 27 -7.87 0.79 -12.90
N GLN A 28 -7.34 0.01 -11.95
CA GLN A 28 -8.03 -0.27 -10.69
C GLN A 28 -8.34 1.02 -9.90
N TRP A 29 -7.42 1.99 -9.87
CA TRP A 29 -7.65 3.25 -9.17
C TRP A 29 -8.69 4.14 -9.86
N ARG A 30 -8.67 4.22 -11.19
CA ARG A 30 -9.70 4.92 -11.96
C ARG A 30 -11.08 4.35 -11.75
N GLU A 31 -11.21 3.03 -11.77
CA GLU A 31 -12.49 2.31 -11.73
C GLU A 31 -12.98 2.03 -10.30
N GLU A 32 -12.21 2.37 -9.26
CA GLU A 32 -12.58 2.08 -7.87
C GLU A 32 -13.89 2.79 -7.50
N LYS A 33 -14.85 2.02 -6.98
CA LYS A 33 -16.10 2.53 -6.46
C LYS A 33 -15.98 2.74 -4.96
N LEU A 34 -16.36 3.93 -4.50
CA LEU A 34 -16.38 4.29 -3.08
C LEU A 34 -17.73 4.89 -2.72
N ALA A 35 -18.19 4.63 -1.50
CA ALA A 35 -19.36 5.30 -0.95
C ALA A 35 -18.94 6.59 -0.26
N CYS A 36 -19.66 7.69 -0.54
CA CYS A 36 -19.46 8.92 0.20
C CYS A 36 -19.83 8.72 1.68
N PRO A 37 -18.96 9.07 2.64
CA PRO A 37 -19.24 8.87 4.06
C PRO A 37 -20.37 9.77 4.58
N SER A 38 -20.70 10.86 3.87
CA SER A 38 -21.74 11.82 4.28
C SER A 38 -23.12 11.47 3.72
N CYS A 39 -23.22 11.12 2.44
CA CYS A 39 -24.51 10.89 1.77
C CYS A 39 -24.72 9.46 1.25
N SER A 40 -23.78 8.55 1.49
CA SER A 40 -23.79 7.15 1.04
C SER A 40 -23.87 6.93 -0.48
N LYS A 41 -23.82 8.00 -1.29
CA LYS A 41 -23.80 7.89 -2.75
C LYS A 41 -22.52 7.21 -3.22
N VAL A 42 -22.67 6.25 -4.12
CA VAL A 42 -21.54 5.58 -4.77
C VAL A 42 -20.96 6.49 -5.85
N LEU A 43 -19.64 6.68 -5.79
CA LEU A 43 -18.84 7.47 -6.72
C LEU A 43 -17.73 6.60 -7.28
N VAL A 44 -17.24 6.97 -8.45
CA VAL A 44 -16.02 6.41 -9.03
C VAL A 44 -14.86 7.34 -8.66
N ALA A 45 -13.77 6.78 -8.12
CA ALA A 45 -12.62 7.55 -7.66
C ALA A 45 -12.00 8.38 -8.79
N GLY A 46 -11.79 7.77 -9.96
CA GLY A 46 -11.25 8.47 -11.14
C GLY A 46 -9.85 9.04 -10.95
N VAL A 47 -9.06 8.50 -10.01
CA VAL A 47 -7.72 9.03 -9.68
C VAL A 47 -6.61 8.23 -10.35
N GLU A 48 -5.57 8.93 -10.81
CA GLU A 48 -4.35 8.33 -11.38
C GLU A 48 -3.27 8.04 -10.32
N GLU A 49 -3.38 8.66 -9.15
CA GLU A 49 -2.40 8.58 -8.07
C GLU A 49 -3.09 8.43 -6.71
N ARG A 50 -2.36 7.86 -5.74
CA ARG A 50 -2.78 7.78 -4.34
C ARG A 50 -1.60 8.13 -3.43
N PRO A 51 -1.83 8.84 -2.31
CA PRO A 51 -3.12 9.32 -1.81
C PRO A 51 -3.70 10.48 -2.63
N ALA A 52 -5.02 10.65 -2.60
CA ALA A 52 -5.71 11.69 -3.35
C ALA A 52 -6.95 12.22 -2.60
N ARG A 53 -7.35 13.45 -2.90
CA ARG A 53 -8.58 14.07 -2.38
C ARG A 53 -9.59 14.22 -3.50
N ILE A 54 -10.81 13.77 -3.28
CA ILE A 54 -11.91 13.89 -4.24
C ILE A 54 -13.13 14.52 -3.56
N ARG A 55 -13.98 15.16 -4.36
CA ARG A 55 -15.23 15.76 -3.88
C ARG A 55 -16.44 14.93 -4.29
N CYS A 56 -17.38 14.73 -3.39
CA CYS A 56 -18.65 14.10 -3.71
C CYS A 56 -19.49 14.98 -4.63
N SER A 57 -19.94 14.45 -5.76
CA SER A 57 -20.80 15.17 -6.73
C SER A 57 -22.23 15.46 -6.24
N SER A 58 -22.58 15.05 -5.01
CA SER A 58 -23.96 15.14 -4.51
C SER A 58 -24.12 15.93 -3.23
N CYS A 59 -23.09 15.98 -2.39
CA CYS A 59 -23.12 16.69 -1.11
C CYS A 59 -21.87 17.55 -0.91
N ASP A 60 -21.02 17.68 -1.93
CA ASP A 60 -19.75 18.42 -1.93
C ASP A 60 -18.75 18.04 -0.83
N ASN A 61 -19.00 16.95 -0.10
CA ASN A 61 -18.10 16.46 0.94
C ASN A 61 -16.74 16.03 0.37
N GLU A 62 -15.65 16.40 1.05
CA GLU A 62 -14.28 15.98 0.72
C GLU A 62 -14.02 14.55 1.22
N ILE A 63 -13.48 13.70 0.35
CA ILE A 63 -13.16 12.30 0.62
C ILE A 63 -11.66 12.12 0.39
N ASN A 64 -10.99 11.62 1.42
CA ASN A 64 -9.56 11.32 1.38
C ASN A 64 -9.35 9.85 1.01
N ILE A 65 -8.79 9.60 -0.18
CA ILE A 65 -8.38 8.28 -0.65
C ILE A 65 -6.97 8.02 -0.16
N THR A 66 -6.79 7.02 0.71
CA THR A 66 -5.49 6.65 1.25
C THR A 66 -4.66 5.83 0.27
N ALA A 67 -3.33 5.88 0.41
CA ALA A 67 -2.43 4.97 -0.28
C ALA A 67 -2.78 3.50 0.04
N LYS A 68 -2.68 2.63 -0.97
CA LYS A 68 -2.95 1.19 -0.79
C LYS A 68 -1.74 0.54 -0.14
N ALA A 69 -1.87 0.18 1.14
CA ALA A 69 -0.81 -0.53 1.86
C ALA A 69 -0.73 -1.99 1.38
N VAL A 70 0.35 -2.33 0.67
CA VAL A 70 0.66 -3.72 0.31
C VAL A 70 1.23 -4.42 1.53
N LYS A 71 0.64 -5.57 1.88
CA LYS A 71 1.14 -6.45 2.94
C LYS A 71 1.54 -7.79 2.33
N VAL A 72 2.62 -8.37 2.85
CA VAL A 72 3.09 -9.71 2.49
C VAL A 72 2.85 -10.67 3.65
N GLU A 73 2.62 -11.94 3.32
CA GLU A 73 2.57 -13.01 4.30
C GLU A 73 3.93 -13.69 4.40
N LEU A 74 4.38 -13.94 5.62
CA LEU A 74 5.57 -14.72 5.91
C LEU A 74 5.30 -15.67 7.05
N THR A 75 6.07 -16.75 7.12
CA THR A 75 5.93 -17.78 8.14
C THR A 75 7.07 -17.65 9.13
N CYS A 76 6.75 -17.63 10.43
CA CYS A 76 7.77 -17.69 11.48
C CYS A 76 8.52 -19.04 11.39
N PRO A 77 9.86 -19.04 11.35
CA PRO A 77 10.63 -20.28 11.22
C PRO A 77 10.55 -21.20 12.45
N ALA A 78 10.23 -20.66 13.63
CA ALA A 78 10.18 -21.43 14.88
C ALA A 78 8.80 -22.03 15.18
N CYS A 79 7.72 -21.26 15.04
CA CYS A 79 6.37 -21.70 15.40
C CYS A 79 5.42 -21.85 14.21
N GLU A 80 5.94 -21.72 12.98
CA GLU A 80 5.19 -21.82 11.71
C GLU A 80 4.00 -20.87 11.59
N ARG A 81 3.93 -19.85 12.45
CA ARG A 81 2.81 -18.90 12.45
C ARG A 81 2.92 -17.93 11.29
N ARG A 82 1.79 -17.68 10.63
CA ARG A 82 1.69 -16.71 9.54
C ARG A 82 1.63 -15.29 10.09
N LEU A 83 2.51 -14.43 9.59
CA LEU A 83 2.64 -13.02 9.93
C LEU A 83 2.34 -12.17 8.70
N ARG A 84 1.57 -11.09 8.90
CA ARG A 84 1.21 -10.12 7.83
C ARG A 84 1.93 -8.80 8.09
N ILE A 85 2.93 -8.48 7.28
CA ILE A 85 3.76 -7.29 7.46
C ILE A 85 3.81 -6.43 6.19
N GLN A 86 4.19 -5.16 6.36
CA GLN A 86 4.58 -4.33 5.22
C GLN A 86 6.04 -4.64 4.85
N PRO A 87 6.33 -5.03 3.59
CA PRO A 87 7.71 -5.25 3.17
C PRO A 87 8.45 -3.92 3.11
N ARG A 88 9.74 -3.94 3.45
CA ARG A 88 10.62 -2.78 3.35
C ARG A 88 11.94 -3.21 2.71
N PRO A 89 12.50 -2.43 1.77
CA PRO A 89 13.79 -2.74 1.16
C PRO A 89 14.88 -2.98 2.20
N GLY A 90 15.71 -3.99 1.95
CA GLY A 90 16.83 -4.34 2.80
C GLY A 90 16.50 -5.46 3.78
N SER A 91 17.42 -5.68 4.73
CA SER A 91 17.28 -6.71 5.75
C SER A 91 16.91 -6.11 7.10
N ARG A 92 16.01 -6.75 7.83
CA ARG A 92 15.68 -6.39 9.21
C ARG A 92 15.41 -7.61 10.07
N GLU A 93 15.55 -7.43 11.37
CA GLU A 93 15.12 -8.40 12.37
C GLU A 93 13.64 -8.18 12.70
N LEU A 94 12.93 -9.29 12.87
CA LEU A 94 11.54 -9.32 13.29
C LEU A 94 11.42 -10.24 14.49
N THR A 95 10.65 -9.81 15.48
CA THR A 95 10.27 -10.63 16.62
C THR A 95 8.91 -11.26 16.37
N CYS A 96 8.79 -12.58 16.50
CA CYS A 96 7.52 -13.26 16.38
C CYS A 96 6.63 -12.95 17.60
N PRO A 97 5.43 -12.37 17.44
CA PRO A 97 4.55 -12.03 18.56
C PRO A 97 3.93 -13.24 19.27
N ALA A 98 4.16 -14.46 18.78
CA ALA A 98 3.58 -15.68 19.34
C ALA A 98 4.59 -16.57 20.07
N CYS A 99 5.84 -16.57 19.64
CA CYS A 99 6.89 -17.40 20.26
C CYS A 99 8.12 -16.58 20.66
N GLU A 100 8.08 -15.26 20.47
CA GLU A 100 9.15 -14.30 20.81
C GLU A 100 10.48 -14.51 20.07
N GLU A 101 10.56 -15.50 19.18
CA GLU A 101 11.73 -15.75 18.34
C GLU A 101 12.07 -14.56 17.45
N GLU A 102 13.35 -14.19 17.44
CA GLU A 102 13.92 -13.17 16.56
C GLU A 102 14.46 -13.83 15.29
N PHE A 103 14.01 -13.33 14.13
CA PHE A 103 14.47 -13.85 12.84
C PHE A 103 14.66 -12.74 11.81
N ARG A 104 15.64 -12.93 10.93
CA ARG A 104 15.99 -11.96 9.89
C ARG A 104 15.17 -12.19 8.63
N VAL A 105 14.60 -11.13 8.08
CA VAL A 105 13.92 -11.12 6.78
C VAL A 105 14.61 -10.15 5.83
N THR A 106 14.60 -10.48 4.54
CA THR A 106 15.19 -9.64 3.48
C THR A 106 14.20 -9.47 2.33
N PHE A 107 14.03 -8.24 1.85
CA PHE A 107 13.20 -7.87 0.70
C PHE A 107 13.97 -6.99 -0.31
#